data_AF-A0A9E3MGF8-F1
#
_entry.id   AF-A0A9E3MGF8-F1
#
_cell.length_a   1.000
_cell.length_b   1.000
_cell.length_c   1.000
_cell.angle_alpha   90.00
_cell.angle_beta   90.00
_cell.angle_gamma   90.00
#
_symmetry.space_group_name_H-M   'P 1'
#
loop_
_entity.id
_entity.type
_entity.pdbx_description
1 polymer ?
#
loop_
_entity_poly.entity_id
_entity_poly.type
_entity_poly.pdbx_seq_one_letter_code
_entity_poly.pdbx_strand_id
1 'polypeptide(L)'
;MNPQLDLSKFQASGTETCFHDRHIGAQIYDGLNGKNWSLKDYEARGGYQALRKILEAGDGKGMTPDQVIAEVKASGLRGRGGAGFPTGLKWSFMPRQFPGPKYLVCNSDEGEPGTCKDRDILMFNP
;
A
#
# COMPACT_ATOMS: atom_id res chain seq x y z
N MET A 1 37.70 -26.22 0.65
CA MET A 1 37.31 -24.79 0.50
C MET A 1 35.80 -24.75 0.40
N ASN A 2 35.12 -24.24 1.43
CA ASN A 2 33.68 -24.06 1.37
C ASN A 2 33.42 -22.83 0.49
N PRO A 3 32.75 -22.93 -0.67
CA PRO A 3 32.46 -21.75 -1.46
C PRO A 3 31.55 -20.86 -0.62
N GLN A 4 32.09 -19.75 -0.13
CA GLN A 4 31.30 -18.77 0.59
C GLN A 4 30.35 -18.17 -0.43
N LEU A 5 29.06 -18.48 -0.26
CA LEU A 5 28.03 -18.00 -1.17
C LEU A 5 27.99 -16.47 -1.04
N ASP A 6 28.36 -15.76 -2.11
CA ASP A 6 28.21 -14.31 -2.14
C ASP A 6 26.72 -13.97 -2.27
N LEU A 7 26.13 -13.62 -1.14
CA LEU A 7 24.72 -13.24 -1.03
C LEU A 7 24.48 -11.74 -1.29
N SER A 8 25.54 -10.93 -1.46
CA SER A 8 25.40 -9.48 -1.62
C SER A 8 24.55 -9.10 -2.84
N LYS A 9 24.68 -9.86 -3.92
CA LYS A 9 23.90 -9.71 -5.16
C LYS A 9 22.40 -9.99 -5.03
N PHE A 10 21.95 -10.57 -3.92
CA PHE A 10 20.53 -10.87 -3.67
C PHE A 10 19.89 -9.91 -2.66
N GLN A 11 20.61 -8.87 -2.21
CA GLN A 11 20.04 -7.84 -1.36
C GLN A 11 19.17 -6.89 -2.18
N ALA A 12 17.92 -6.68 -1.75
CA ALA A 12 17.05 -5.68 -2.35
C ALA A 12 17.53 -4.28 -1.95
N SER A 13 17.66 -3.39 -2.92
CA SER A 13 17.99 -1.98 -2.72
C SER A 13 16.74 -1.10 -2.69
N GLY A 14 15.55 -1.69 -2.83
CA GLY A 14 14.28 -0.97 -2.91
C GLY A 14 14.03 -0.30 -4.28
N THR A 15 14.95 -0.46 -5.22
CA THR A 15 14.76 -0.08 -6.63
C THR A 15 14.32 -1.25 -7.50
N GLU A 16 14.64 -2.47 -7.07
CA GLU A 16 14.19 -3.70 -7.68
C GLU A 16 12.79 -3.99 -7.15
N THR A 17 11.79 -3.89 -8.03
CA THR A 17 10.42 -4.27 -7.69
C THR A 17 9.99 -5.44 -8.57
N CYS A 18 9.08 -6.28 -8.08
CA CYS A 18 8.44 -7.29 -8.92
C CYS A 18 7.56 -6.68 -10.03
N PHE A 19 7.36 -5.36 -10.00
CA PHE A 19 6.69 -4.57 -11.02
C PHE A 19 7.73 -3.99 -11.99
N HIS A 20 8.04 -4.73 -13.04
CA HIS A 20 8.90 -4.25 -14.13
C HIS A 20 8.17 -3.23 -15.04
N ASP A 21 8.92 -2.42 -15.78
CA ASP A 21 8.45 -1.32 -16.66
C ASP A 21 7.41 -1.69 -17.74
N ARG A 22 7.07 -2.99 -17.88
CA ARG A 22 5.96 -3.45 -18.74
C ARG A 22 4.56 -3.37 -18.07
N HIS A 23 4.47 -2.86 -16.85
CA HIS A 23 3.20 -2.64 -16.15
C HIS A 23 2.92 -1.15 -15.94
N ILE A 24 1.64 -0.82 -15.65
CA ILE A 24 1.23 0.51 -15.14
C ILE A 24 2.24 0.93 -14.06
N GLY A 25 2.85 2.10 -14.21
CA GLY A 25 3.90 2.60 -13.31
C GLY A 25 3.47 2.42 -11.85
N ALA A 26 4.24 1.62 -11.12
CA ALA A 26 3.88 1.21 -9.76
C ALA A 26 3.92 2.44 -8.84
N GLN A 27 2.74 3.04 -8.62
CA GLN A 27 2.58 4.26 -7.79
C GLN A 27 3.18 4.11 -6.38
N ILE A 28 3.22 2.89 -5.84
CA ILE A 28 3.76 2.60 -4.51
C ILE A 28 5.28 2.82 -4.46
N TYR A 29 6.00 2.56 -5.55
CA TYR A 29 7.47 2.69 -5.58
C TYR A 29 7.97 3.91 -6.35
N ASP A 30 7.06 4.75 -6.85
CA ASP A 30 7.41 5.85 -7.73
C ASP A 30 8.36 6.85 -7.04
N GLY A 31 9.50 7.11 -7.67
CA GLY A 31 10.55 7.97 -7.14
C GLY A 31 11.33 7.43 -5.92
N LEU A 32 11.20 6.16 -5.54
CA LEU A 32 12.04 5.56 -4.49
C LEU A 32 13.44 5.20 -4.99
N ASN A 33 14.43 5.33 -4.10
CA ASN A 33 15.83 4.95 -4.36
C ASN A 33 16.43 4.07 -3.24
N GLY A 34 15.57 3.52 -2.38
CA GLY A 34 15.97 2.69 -1.23
C GLY A 34 16.41 3.45 0.02
N LYS A 35 16.70 4.75 -0.09
CA LYS A 35 17.22 5.57 1.02
C LYS A 35 16.32 6.75 1.37
N ASN A 36 15.39 7.10 0.49
CA ASN A 36 14.50 8.25 0.59
C ASN A 36 13.09 7.88 1.11
N TRP A 37 13.04 6.97 2.08
CA TRP A 37 11.80 6.52 2.74
C TRP A 37 11.46 7.33 3.99
N SER A 38 12.28 8.33 4.34
CA SER A 38 12.00 9.21 5.48
C SER A 38 10.71 10.00 5.24
N LEU A 39 10.04 10.41 6.33
CA LEU A 39 8.81 11.20 6.26
C LEU A 39 8.97 12.45 5.38
N LYS A 40 10.10 13.16 5.52
CA LYS A 40 10.41 14.35 4.73
C LYS A 40 10.50 14.05 3.23
N ASP A 41 11.16 12.94 2.88
CA ASP A 41 11.30 12.54 1.49
C ASP A 41 9.97 12.04 0.90
N TYR A 42 9.16 11.33 1.70
CA TYR A 42 7.81 10.91 1.32
C TYR A 42 6.93 12.13 1.01
N GLU A 43 6.94 13.15 1.87
CA GLU A 43 6.21 14.39 1.63
C GLU A 43 6.73 15.16 0.40
N ALA A 44 8.06 15.22 0.21
CA ALA A 44 8.67 15.86 -0.96
C ALA A 44 8.28 15.19 -2.29
N ARG A 45 8.01 13.88 -2.28
CA ARG A 45 7.48 13.12 -3.43
C ARG A 45 5.96 13.24 -3.60
N GLY A 46 5.28 14.06 -2.79
CA GLY A 46 3.83 14.23 -2.85
C GLY A 46 3.03 13.30 -1.93
N GLY A 47 3.69 12.68 -0.95
CA GLY A 47 3.06 11.94 0.12
C GLY A 47 1.94 12.72 0.82
N TYR A 48 0.93 12.00 1.30
CA TYR A 48 -0.29 12.55 1.91
C TYR A 48 -1.18 13.44 1.02
N GLN A 49 -0.83 13.77 -0.22
CA GLN A 49 -1.69 14.61 -1.08
C GLN A 49 -3.10 14.00 -1.24
N ALA A 50 -3.17 12.69 -1.49
CA ALA A 50 -4.45 11.99 -1.58
C ALA A 50 -5.20 12.01 -0.23
N LEU A 51 -4.50 11.83 0.89
CA LEU A 51 -5.12 11.87 2.22
C LEU A 51 -5.70 13.26 2.51
N ARG A 52 -4.93 14.33 2.28
CA ARG A 52 -5.39 15.71 2.44
C ARG A 52 -6.61 15.97 1.54
N LYS A 53 -6.56 15.58 0.27
CA LYS A 53 -7.72 15.69 -0.64
C LYS A 53 -8.96 14.96 -0.11
N ILE A 54 -8.81 13.73 0.39
CA ILE A 54 -9.94 12.95 0.94
C ILE A 54 -10.50 13.63 2.19
N LEU A 55 -9.66 14.20 3.05
CA LEU A 55 -10.10 14.84 4.29
C LEU A 55 -10.60 16.29 4.10
N GLU A 56 -10.19 16.98 3.04
CA GLU A 56 -10.37 18.44 2.86
C GLU A 56 -11.15 18.87 1.60
N ALA A 57 -11.65 17.94 0.76
CA ALA A 57 -12.26 18.26 -0.53
C ALA A 57 -13.27 19.44 -0.56
N GLY A 58 -13.04 20.37 -1.51
CA GLY A 58 -14.01 21.29 -2.13
C GLY A 58 -14.49 22.49 -1.32
N ASP A 59 -15.01 22.24 -0.11
CA ASP A 59 -15.86 23.19 0.62
C ASP A 59 -15.46 23.30 2.11
N GLY A 60 -14.29 22.74 2.47
CA GLY A 60 -13.91 22.47 3.86
C GLY A 60 -14.60 21.23 4.45
N LYS A 61 -15.18 20.37 3.59
CA LYS A 61 -15.87 19.14 3.97
C LYS A 61 -15.34 18.00 3.10
N GLY A 62 -14.35 17.26 3.59
CA GLY A 62 -13.81 16.08 2.91
C GLY A 62 -14.84 15.05 2.45
N MET A 63 -14.37 14.03 1.73
CA MET A 63 -15.21 12.93 1.29
C MET A 63 -15.83 12.22 2.48
N THR A 64 -17.12 11.91 2.38
CA THR A 64 -17.78 11.04 3.35
C THR A 64 -17.26 9.61 3.22
N PRO A 65 -17.32 8.78 4.28
CA PRO A 65 -16.94 7.37 4.19
C PRO A 65 -17.69 6.60 3.08
N ASP A 66 -18.94 6.99 2.77
CA ASP A 66 -19.72 6.40 1.68
C ASP A 66 -19.16 6.74 0.30
N GLN A 67 -18.73 7.99 0.10
CA GLN A 67 -18.09 8.40 -1.15
C GLN A 67 -16.75 7.68 -1.35
N VAL A 68 -15.95 7.52 -0.29
CA VAL A 68 -14.69 6.76 -0.37
C VAL A 68 -14.95 5.29 -0.71
N ILE A 69 -15.94 4.65 -0.08
CA ILE A 69 -16.29 3.26 -0.38
C ILE A 69 -16.82 3.13 -1.81
N ALA A 70 -17.62 4.09 -2.30
CA ALA A 70 -18.13 4.10 -3.67
C ALA A 70 -16.98 4.19 -4.69
N GLU A 71 -15.99 5.07 -4.46
CA GLU A 71 -14.80 5.20 -5.29
C GLU A 71 -14.00 3.89 -5.34
N VAL A 72 -13.79 3.23 -4.20
CA VAL A 72 -13.07 1.95 -4.13
C VAL A 72 -13.87 0.79 -4.77
N LYS A 73 -15.20 0.85 -4.76
CA LYS A 73 -16.04 -0.09 -5.52
C LYS A 73 -15.90 0.16 -7.03
N ALA A 74 -15.93 1.43 -7.46
CA ALA A 74 -15.81 1.81 -8.86
C ALA A 74 -14.45 1.45 -9.46
N SER A 75 -13.37 1.52 -8.67
CA SER A 75 -12.02 1.15 -9.13
C SER A 75 -11.83 -0.35 -9.40
N GLY A 76 -12.74 -1.20 -8.95
CA GLY A 76 -12.63 -2.65 -9.11
C GLY A 76 -11.51 -3.28 -8.27
N LEU A 77 -11.02 -2.60 -7.22
CA LEU A 77 -9.95 -3.12 -6.37
C LEU A 77 -10.35 -4.46 -5.72
N ARG A 78 -9.50 -5.46 -5.91
CA ARG A 78 -9.61 -6.80 -5.30
C ARG A 78 -8.54 -6.99 -4.22
N GLY A 79 -8.85 -7.81 -3.23
CA GLY A 79 -7.92 -8.14 -2.14
C GLY A 79 -6.62 -8.76 -2.64
N ARG A 80 -5.48 -8.27 -2.13
CA ARG A 80 -4.13 -8.67 -2.55
C ARG A 80 -3.45 -9.71 -1.65
N GLY A 81 -4.13 -10.17 -0.60
CA GLY A 81 -3.68 -11.29 0.25
C GLY A 81 -4.13 -12.66 -0.24
N GLY A 82 -4.15 -12.89 -1.57
CA GLY A 82 -4.52 -14.18 -2.17
C GLY A 82 -6.02 -14.42 -2.42
N ALA A 83 -6.91 -14.01 -1.51
CA ALA A 83 -8.35 -14.31 -1.62
C ALA A 83 -9.08 -13.62 -2.79
N GLY A 84 -8.58 -12.47 -3.27
CA GLY A 84 -9.17 -11.77 -4.42
C GLY A 84 -10.60 -11.25 -4.24
N PHE A 85 -11.11 -11.14 -3.01
CA PHE A 85 -12.46 -10.61 -2.75
C PHE A 85 -12.54 -9.10 -3.07
N PRO A 86 -13.66 -8.57 -3.63
CA PRO A 86 -13.80 -7.14 -3.93
C PRO A 86 -13.69 -6.27 -2.66
N THR A 87 -12.65 -5.42 -2.61
CA THR A 87 -12.29 -4.65 -1.40
C THR A 87 -13.39 -3.65 -1.03
N GLY A 88 -13.93 -2.91 -2.01
CA GLY A 88 -15.01 -1.94 -1.74
C GLY A 88 -16.29 -2.60 -1.21
N LEU A 89 -16.63 -3.81 -1.67
CA LEU A 89 -17.75 -4.57 -1.12
C LEU A 89 -17.46 -5.02 0.32
N LYS A 90 -16.26 -5.55 0.58
CA LYS A 90 -15.82 -5.94 1.92
C LYS A 90 -15.95 -4.79 2.92
N TRP A 91 -15.52 -3.59 2.54
CA TRP A 91 -15.61 -2.40 3.41
C TRP A 91 -17.05 -2.00 3.71
N SER A 92 -17.99 -2.22 2.78
CA SER A 92 -19.40 -1.89 3.01
C SER A 92 -20.13 -2.78 4.01
N PHE A 93 -19.52 -3.90 4.44
CA PHE A 93 -20.08 -4.75 5.49
C PHE A 93 -19.88 -4.18 6.90
N MET A 94 -18.97 -3.20 7.07
CA MET A 94 -18.76 -2.59 8.38
C MET A 94 -20.01 -1.81 8.84
N PRO A 95 -20.60 -2.14 10.00
CA PRO A 95 -21.78 -1.43 10.48
C PRO A 95 -21.50 0.06 10.68
N ARG A 96 -22.38 0.92 10.16
CA ARG A 96 -22.29 2.37 10.34
C ARG A 96 -22.47 2.73 11.81
N GLN A 97 -23.53 2.18 12.40
CA GLN A 97 -23.89 2.37 13.78
C GLN A 97 -23.49 1.10 14.55
N PHE A 98 -22.33 1.16 15.20
CA PHE A 98 -21.86 0.11 16.09
C PHE A 98 -21.56 0.76 17.44
N PRO A 99 -22.20 0.31 18.54
CA PRO A 99 -21.90 0.83 19.87
C PRO A 99 -20.55 0.25 20.34
N GLY A 100 -19.46 0.97 20.08
CA GLY A 100 -18.13 0.59 20.54
C GLY A 100 -16.98 1.04 19.61
N PRO A 101 -15.73 0.79 20.03
CA PRO A 101 -14.56 1.07 19.20
C PRO A 101 -14.55 0.19 17.95
N LYS A 102 -14.10 0.76 16.84
CA LYS A 102 -13.86 0.05 15.58
C LYS A 102 -12.36 -0.10 15.37
N TYR A 103 -11.94 -1.25 14.86
CA TYR A 103 -10.54 -1.56 14.65
C TYR A 103 -10.24 -1.81 13.18
N LEU A 104 -9.05 -1.41 12.75
CA LEU A 104 -8.46 -1.75 11.47
C LEU A 104 -7.24 -2.63 11.73
N VAL A 105 -7.14 -3.75 11.02
CA VAL A 105 -5.97 -4.64 11.09
C VAL A 105 -5.33 -4.66 9.72
N CYS A 106 -4.08 -4.20 9.64
CA CYS A 106 -3.26 -4.36 8.45
C CYS A 106 -2.60 -5.75 8.51
N ASN A 107 -2.88 -6.61 7.54
CA ASN A 107 -2.22 -7.91 7.48
C ASN A 107 -0.84 -7.74 6.82
N SER A 108 0.21 -7.77 7.64
CA SER A 108 1.61 -7.75 7.20
C SER A 108 2.29 -9.13 7.31
N ASP A 109 1.53 -10.19 7.60
CA ASP A 109 2.08 -11.54 7.61
C ASP A 109 2.37 -12.00 6.18
N GLU A 110 3.65 -12.16 5.86
CA GLU A 110 4.15 -12.59 4.55
C GLU A 110 4.92 -13.91 4.69
N GLY A 111 4.26 -14.93 5.25
CA GLY A 111 4.86 -16.25 5.50
C GLY A 111 4.69 -17.27 4.36
N GLU A 112 3.83 -16.99 3.36
CA GLU A 112 3.58 -17.93 2.26
C GLU A 112 4.84 -18.11 1.38
N PRO A 113 5.30 -19.36 1.15
CA PRO A 113 6.48 -19.61 0.34
C PRO A 113 6.39 -18.96 -1.05
N GLY A 114 7.42 -18.20 -1.41
CA GLY A 114 7.47 -17.47 -2.68
C GLY A 114 6.83 -16.08 -2.66
N THR A 115 6.30 -15.63 -1.52
CA THR A 115 5.78 -14.26 -1.36
C THR A 115 6.83 -13.36 -0.72
N CYS A 116 7.11 -12.22 -1.36
CA CYS A 116 8.14 -11.25 -0.92
C CYS A 116 7.82 -9.80 -1.37
N LYS A 117 6.55 -9.50 -1.62
CA LYS A 117 6.07 -8.23 -2.17
C LYS A 117 5.85 -7.16 -1.09
N ASP A 118 5.42 -7.55 0.11
CA ASP A 118 5.00 -6.63 1.18
C ASP A 118 6.19 -6.24 2.05
N ARG A 119 7.15 -7.16 2.28
CA ARG A 119 8.39 -6.88 3.03
C ARG A 119 9.09 -5.63 2.55
N ASP A 120 9.26 -5.50 1.24
CA ASP A 120 10.02 -4.39 0.66
C ASP A 120 9.25 -3.06 0.74
N ILE A 121 7.90 -3.09 0.71
CA ILE A 121 7.08 -1.91 1.01
C ILE A 121 7.34 -1.46 2.45
N LEU A 122 7.31 -2.38 3.42
CA LEU A 122 7.52 -2.04 4.83
C LEU A 122 8.95 -1.53 5.11
N MET A 123 9.95 -2.02 4.39
CA MET A 123 11.35 -1.60 4.55
C MET A 123 11.64 -0.25 3.88
N PHE A 124 11.06 0.01 2.71
CA PHE A 124 11.48 1.12 1.84
C PHE A 124 10.37 2.13 1.54
N ASN A 125 9.15 1.94 2.03
CA ASN A 125 8.04 2.90 1.90
C ASN A 125 6.94 2.67 2.97
N PRO A 126 7.26 2.87 4.26
CA PRO A 126 6.31 2.70 5.36
C PRO A 126 5.22 3.78 5.40
#